data_AF-A0A519ZDM5-F1
#
_entry.id   AF-A0A519ZDM5-F1
#
_cell.length_a   1.000
_cell.length_b   1.000
_cell.length_c   1.000
_cell.angle_alpha   90.00
_cell.angle_beta   90.00
_cell.angle_gamma   90.00
#
_symmetry.space_group_name_H-M   'P 1'
#
loop_
_entity.id
_entity.type
_entity.pdbx_description
1 polymer ?
#
loop_
_entity_poly.entity_id
_entity_poly.type
_entity_poly.pdbx_seq_one_letter_code
_entity_poly.pdbx_strand_id
1 'polypeptide(L)'
;MQKGKFFSSTGEVLIPELTINNKVSGEKITLDKSGSASIKMKLNWTFPMNFIEVISGDGTKVYHDKIDLSDTKAFGDKLFQFKTKLAGRTWVRVEAWDIAANGAFSQTFYIGK
;
A
#
# COMPACT_ATOMS: atom_id res chain seq x y z
N MET A 1 14.11 -0.95 -18.31
CA MET A 1 12.84 -0.65 -17.62
C MET A 1 12.87 -1.25 -16.21
N GLN A 2 12.46 -0.53 -15.16
CA GLN A 2 12.69 -0.91 -13.75
C GLN A 2 11.78 -2.01 -13.15
N LYS A 3 11.16 -2.88 -13.97
CA LYS A 3 10.28 -3.99 -13.52
C LYS A 3 9.22 -3.60 -12.46
N GLY A 4 8.81 -2.32 -12.39
CA GLY A 4 7.83 -1.84 -11.41
C GLY A 4 8.32 -1.73 -9.96
N LYS A 5 9.64 -1.82 -9.70
CA LYS A 5 10.23 -1.78 -8.35
C LYS A 5 10.46 -0.35 -7.84
N PHE A 6 9.40 0.46 -7.84
CA PHE A 6 9.43 1.84 -7.37
C PHE A 6 8.06 2.25 -6.81
N PHE A 7 8.01 3.40 -6.12
CA PHE A 7 6.78 4.08 -5.75
C PHE A 7 6.79 5.48 -6.37
N SER A 8 5.62 6.10 -6.46
CA SER A 8 5.47 7.50 -6.86
C SER A 8 5.05 8.32 -5.65
N SER A 9 5.49 9.57 -5.57
CA SER A 9 5.24 10.45 -4.44
C SER A 9 5.28 11.90 -4.88
N THR A 10 4.55 12.77 -4.18
CA THR A 10 4.66 14.23 -4.28
C THR A 10 5.91 14.78 -3.58
N GLY A 11 6.50 14.03 -2.64
CA GLY A 11 7.72 14.36 -1.90
C GLY A 11 7.52 14.43 -0.38
N GLU A 12 6.35 14.85 0.06
CA GLU A 12 6.01 15.06 1.48
C GLU A 12 5.62 13.77 2.20
N VAL A 13 5.20 12.75 1.45
CA VAL A 13 4.91 11.40 1.95
C VAL A 13 5.79 10.43 1.17
N LEU A 14 6.53 9.55 1.84
CA LEU A 14 7.41 8.59 1.19
C LEU A 14 7.08 7.16 1.65
N ILE A 15 7.30 6.20 0.75
CA ILE A 15 7.18 4.75 1.04
C ILE A 15 8.54 4.07 0.86
N PRO A 16 9.53 4.34 1.73
CA PRO A 16 10.88 3.79 1.57
C PRO A 16 10.94 2.27 1.63
N GLU A 17 9.99 1.63 2.30
CA GLU A 17 9.85 0.17 2.32
C GLU A 17 8.40 -0.21 2.08
N LEU A 18 8.14 -1.06 1.09
CA LEU A 18 6.84 -1.69 0.89
C LEU A 18 7.03 -3.13 0.46
N THR A 19 6.43 -4.05 1.22
CA THR A 19 6.28 -5.43 0.81
C THR A 19 4.88 -5.94 1.06
N ILE A 20 4.43 -6.83 0.17
CA ILE A 20 3.21 -7.62 0.34
C ILE A 20 3.62 -9.09 0.28
N ASN A 21 3.39 -9.84 1.36
CA ASN A 21 3.89 -11.22 1.53
C ASN A 21 5.40 -11.34 1.18
N ASN A 22 6.22 -10.39 1.65
CA ASN A 22 7.67 -10.30 1.41
C ASN A 22 8.07 -10.10 -0.06
N LYS A 23 7.14 -9.71 -0.94
CA LYS A 23 7.42 -9.31 -2.32
C LYS A 23 7.37 -7.81 -2.48
N VAL A 24 8.11 -7.29 -3.45
CA VAL A 24 8.09 -5.85 -3.80
C VAL A 24 7.20 -5.61 -5.01
N SER A 25 6.86 -4.34 -5.26
CA SER A 25 5.97 -3.98 -6.37
C SER A 25 6.52 -4.43 -7.72
N GLY A 26 5.62 -4.82 -8.63
CA GLY A 26 5.97 -5.46 -9.91
C GLY A 26 6.22 -6.97 -9.83
N GLU A 27 6.28 -7.57 -8.65
CA GLU A 27 6.31 -9.02 -8.46
C GLU A 27 4.89 -9.61 -8.29
N LYS A 28 4.76 -10.92 -8.48
CA LYS A 28 3.53 -11.65 -8.17
C LYS A 28 3.52 -12.09 -6.71
N ILE A 29 2.40 -11.89 -6.03
CA ILE A 29 2.15 -12.37 -4.68
C ILE A 29 1.23 -13.59 -4.72
N THR A 30 1.43 -14.51 -3.78
CA THR A 30 0.51 -15.61 -3.51
C THR A 30 -0.16 -15.33 -2.17
N LEU A 31 -1.48 -15.51 -2.10
CA LEU A 31 -2.22 -15.31 -0.86
C LEU A 31 -2.00 -16.47 0.11
N ASP A 32 -2.20 -16.22 1.39
CA ASP A 32 -2.22 -17.30 2.37
C ASP A 32 -3.48 -18.18 2.21
N LYS A 33 -3.55 -19.30 2.95
CA LYS A 33 -4.72 -20.22 2.91
C LYS A 33 -6.04 -19.54 3.28
N SER A 34 -5.99 -18.43 4.01
CA SER A 34 -7.16 -17.64 4.36
C SER A 34 -7.55 -16.66 3.25
N GLY A 35 -6.82 -16.59 2.13
CA GLY A 35 -7.03 -15.60 1.08
C GLY A 35 -6.62 -14.18 1.49
N SER A 36 -5.70 -14.05 2.43
CA SER A 36 -5.21 -12.76 2.92
C SER A 36 -3.75 -12.53 2.51
N ALA A 37 -3.34 -11.27 2.54
CA ALA A 37 -1.94 -10.87 2.39
C ALA A 37 -1.52 -9.97 3.54
N SER A 38 -0.26 -10.13 3.97
CA SER A 38 0.40 -9.28 4.95
C SER A 38 1.09 -8.13 4.23
N ILE A 39 0.77 -6.90 4.62
CA ILE A 39 1.38 -5.68 4.11
C ILE A 39 2.33 -5.17 5.19
N LYS A 40 3.59 -4.91 4.80
CA LYS A 40 4.57 -4.19 5.61
C LYS A 40 4.97 -2.95 4.85
N MET A 41 4.69 -1.79 5.43
CA MET A 41 4.90 -0.50 4.78
C MET A 41 5.54 0.48 5.75
N LYS A 42 6.73 0.97 5.43
CA LYS A 42 7.35 2.08 6.15
C LYS A 42 6.89 3.37 5.48
N LEU A 43 6.39 4.31 6.28
CA LEU A 43 6.04 5.66 5.84
C LEU A 43 6.90 6.69 6.53
N ASN A 44 7.30 7.71 5.77
CA ASN A 44 7.94 8.91 6.26
C ASN A 44 7.15 10.11 5.74
N TRP A 45 6.84 11.09 6.59
CA TRP A 45 5.97 12.19 6.18
C TRP A 45 6.28 13.53 6.84
N THR A 46 5.89 14.62 6.18
CA THR A 46 6.02 15.99 6.68
C THR A 46 4.78 16.45 7.45
N PHE A 47 3.58 16.28 6.90
CA PHE A 47 2.31 16.68 7.55
C PHE A 47 1.61 15.48 8.19
N PRO A 48 0.75 15.67 9.21
CA PRO A 48 -0.05 14.59 9.76
C PRO A 48 -0.73 13.75 8.68
N MET A 49 -0.68 12.43 8.81
CA MET A 49 -1.31 11.52 7.87
C MET A 49 -2.84 11.57 8.00
N ASN A 50 -3.53 11.29 6.90
CA ASN A 50 -4.97 11.14 6.87
C ASN A 50 -5.35 9.66 6.87
N PHE A 51 -4.90 8.91 5.87
CA PHE A 51 -5.16 7.48 5.78
C PHE A 51 -4.13 6.74 4.93
N ILE A 52 -4.10 5.41 5.12
CA ILE A 52 -3.61 4.45 4.13
C ILE A 52 -4.81 3.86 3.41
N GLU A 53 -4.70 3.64 2.11
CA GLU A 53 -5.73 2.96 1.34
C GLU A 53 -5.13 1.76 0.60
N VAL A 54 -5.76 0.61 0.79
CA VAL A 54 -5.51 -0.58 -0.03
C VAL A 54 -6.54 -0.61 -1.13
N ILE A 55 -6.09 -0.51 -2.37
CA ILE A 55 -6.93 -0.55 -3.56
C ILE A 55 -6.68 -1.87 -4.26
N SER A 56 -7.72 -2.66 -4.49
CA SER A 56 -7.60 -3.95 -5.18
C SER A 56 -8.71 -4.14 -6.21
N GLY A 57 -8.51 -5.07 -7.14
CA GLY A 57 -9.53 -5.36 -8.15
C GLY A 57 -9.56 -6.82 -8.56
N ASP A 58 -10.70 -7.26 -9.07
CA ASP A 58 -10.92 -8.62 -9.60
C ASP A 58 -10.89 -8.66 -11.15
N GLY A 59 -10.70 -7.50 -11.79
CA GLY A 59 -10.77 -7.33 -13.25
C GLY A 59 -12.12 -6.77 -13.73
N THR A 60 -13.12 -6.70 -12.85
CA THR A 60 -14.44 -6.12 -13.13
C THR A 60 -14.82 -5.01 -12.14
N LYS A 61 -14.48 -5.19 -10.87
CA LYS A 61 -14.75 -4.25 -9.77
C LYS A 61 -13.45 -3.86 -9.08
N VAL A 62 -13.47 -2.64 -8.52
CA VAL A 62 -12.41 -2.09 -7.67
C VAL A 62 -12.94 -1.98 -6.25
N TYR A 63 -12.08 -2.26 -5.29
CA TYR A 63 -12.36 -2.32 -3.86
C TYR A 63 -11.37 -1.45 -3.13
N HIS A 64 -11.84 -0.81 -2.06
CA HIS A 64 -11.15 0.23 -1.32
C HIS A 64 -11.24 -0.06 0.18
N ASP A 65 -10.11 -0.35 0.81
CA ASP A 65 -10.03 -0.53 2.26
C ASP A 65 -9.14 0.56 2.85
N LYS A 66 -9.75 1.44 3.67
CA LYS A 66 -9.05 2.56 4.31
C LYS A 66 -8.67 2.24 5.75
N ILE A 67 -7.49 2.70 6.13
CA ILE A 67 -6.97 2.64 7.49
C ILE A 67 -6.76 4.09 7.93
N ASP A 68 -7.50 4.51 8.94
CA ASP A 68 -7.39 5.85 9.52
C ASP A 68 -6.02 6.07 10.16
N LEU A 69 -5.41 7.23 9.88
CA LEU A 69 -4.15 7.67 10.46
C LEU A 69 -4.27 9.08 11.07
N SER A 70 -5.48 9.52 11.40
CA SER A 70 -5.74 10.87 11.90
C SER A 70 -5.08 11.16 13.26
N ASP A 71 -4.60 10.12 13.95
CA ASP A 71 -3.87 10.20 15.21
C ASP A 71 -2.37 10.51 15.05
N THR A 72 -1.87 10.51 13.81
CA THR A 72 -0.46 10.78 13.53
C THR A 72 -0.12 12.28 13.68
N LYS A 73 1.16 12.57 13.98
CA LYS A 73 1.68 13.94 14.09
C LYS A 73 2.58 14.27 12.92
N ALA A 74 2.85 15.55 12.70
CA ALA A 74 3.77 16.03 11.67
C ALA A 74 5.20 15.46 11.86
N PHE A 75 5.98 15.42 10.78
CA PHE A 75 7.38 14.96 10.75
C PHE A 75 7.57 13.54 11.32
N GLY A 76 6.72 12.61 10.89
CA GLY A 76 6.72 11.25 11.42
C GLY A 76 7.43 10.23 10.53
N ASP A 77 7.85 9.13 11.16
CA ASP A 77 8.35 7.91 10.54
C ASP A 77 7.71 6.74 11.31
N LYS A 78 7.01 5.85 10.61
CA LYS A 78 6.37 4.68 11.22
C LYS A 78 6.33 3.50 10.27
N LEU A 79 6.59 2.33 10.86
CA LEU A 79 6.40 1.04 10.19
C LEU A 79 5.00 0.51 10.49
N PHE A 80 4.19 0.36 9.45
CA PHE A 80 2.86 -0.24 9.50
C PHE A 80 2.92 -1.70 9.09
N GLN A 81 2.22 -2.54 9.84
CA GLN A 81 2.06 -3.97 9.55
C GLN A 81 0.61 -4.35 9.79
N PHE A 82 -0.05 -4.83 8.74
CA PHE A 82 -1.46 -5.23 8.81
C PHE A 82 -1.76 -6.30 7.75
N LYS A 83 -2.91 -6.96 7.91
CA LYS A 83 -3.42 -7.94 6.94
C LYS A 83 -4.63 -7.39 6.22
N THR A 84 -4.75 -7.72 4.94
CA THR A 84 -5.93 -7.42 4.12
C THR A 84 -6.43 -8.69 3.44
N LYS A 85 -7.75 -8.79 3.25
CA LYS A 85 -8.42 -9.91 2.60
C LYS A 85 -8.46 -9.63 1.09
N LEU A 86 -7.75 -10.43 0.31
CA LEU A 86 -7.63 -10.26 -1.14
C LEU A 86 -8.17 -11.48 -1.92
N ALA A 87 -8.96 -12.33 -1.27
CA ALA A 87 -9.59 -13.47 -1.92
C ALA A 87 -10.41 -13.01 -3.14
N GLY A 88 -10.18 -13.63 -4.29
CA GLY A 88 -10.84 -13.28 -5.55
C GLY A 88 -10.30 -12.00 -6.22
N ARG A 89 -9.26 -11.36 -5.69
CA ARG A 89 -8.58 -10.22 -6.33
C ARG A 89 -7.49 -10.70 -7.28
N THR A 90 -7.28 -9.98 -8.37
CA THR A 90 -6.22 -10.22 -9.37
C THR A 90 -5.06 -9.25 -9.23
N TRP A 91 -5.28 -8.09 -8.60
CA TRP A 91 -4.24 -7.10 -8.34
C TRP A 91 -4.54 -6.28 -7.08
N VAL A 92 -3.48 -5.68 -6.52
CA VAL A 92 -3.56 -4.75 -5.38
C VAL A 92 -2.49 -3.64 -5.49
N ARG A 93 -2.82 -2.46 -4.97
CA ARG A 93 -1.94 -1.30 -4.77
C ARG A 93 -2.19 -0.73 -3.39
N VAL A 94 -1.20 -0.02 -2.87
CA VAL A 94 -1.31 0.69 -1.59
C VAL A 94 -0.95 2.15 -1.79
N GLU A 95 -1.72 3.02 -1.17
CA GLU A 95 -1.53 4.46 -1.17
C GLU A 95 -1.53 4.99 0.26
N ALA A 96 -0.83 6.10 0.47
CA ALA A 96 -0.78 6.80 1.74
C ALA A 96 -0.91 8.31 1.47
N TRP A 97 -1.82 8.96 2.20
CA TRP A 97 -2.21 10.35 1.97
C TRP A 97 -2.18 11.13 3.27
N ASP A 98 -1.63 12.35 3.22
CA ASP A 98 -1.64 13.29 4.35
C ASP A 98 -2.87 14.20 4.35
N ILE A 99 -3.03 15.01 5.39
CA ILE A 99 -4.14 15.97 5.52
C ILE A 99 -4.10 17.12 4.49
N ALA A 100 -2.97 17.33 3.83
CA ALA A 100 -2.77 18.36 2.81
C ALA A 100 -2.95 17.80 1.38
N ALA A 101 -3.44 16.56 1.25
CA ALA A 101 -3.61 15.84 -0.01
C ALA A 101 -2.31 15.55 -0.77
N ASN A 102 -1.17 15.50 -0.07
CA ASN A 102 0.06 14.95 -0.59
C ASN A 102 0.02 13.43 -0.46
N GLY A 103 0.56 12.73 -1.45
CA GLY A 103 0.35 11.29 -1.58
C GLY A 103 1.58 10.55 -2.05
N ALA A 104 1.69 9.30 -1.60
CA ALA A 104 2.57 8.32 -2.18
C ALA A 104 1.83 7.02 -2.47
N PHE A 105 2.16 6.37 -3.57
CA PHE A 105 1.48 5.16 -4.01
C PHE A 105 2.43 4.17 -4.67
N SER A 106 2.13 2.89 -4.48
CA SER A 106 2.90 1.79 -5.04
C SER A 106 2.60 1.58 -6.52
N GLN A 107 3.52 0.92 -7.23
CA GLN A 107 3.15 0.18 -8.44
C GLN A 107 2.28 -1.04 -8.08
N THR A 108 1.62 -1.62 -9.08
CA THR A 108 0.72 -2.77 -8.91
C THR A 108 1.46 -4.03 -8.48
N PHE A 109 0.88 -4.74 -7.51
CA PHE A 109 1.18 -6.13 -7.20
C PHE A 109 0.15 -7.01 -7.89
N TYR A 110 0.61 -7.99 -8.64
CA TYR A 110 -0.28 -8.96 -9.27
C TYR A 110 -0.46 -10.16 -8.34
N ILE A 111 -1.69 -10.66 -8.24
CA ILE A 111 -2.00 -11.82 -7.42
C ILE A 111 -1.96 -13.05 -8.31
N GLY A 112 -1.08 -14.00 -7.97
CA GLY A 112 -1.01 -15.30 -8.62
C GLY A 112 -2.29 -16.09 -8.39
N LYS A 113 -2.71 -16.85 -9.40
CA LYS A 113 -3.70 -17.92 -9.22
C LYS A 113 -3.14 -19.02 -8.33
#